data_AF-A0A0K1PJR8-F1
#
_entry.id   AF-A0A0K1PJR8-F1
#
_cell.length_a   1.000
_cell.length_b   1.000
_cell.length_c   1.000
_cell.angle_alpha   90.00
_cell.angle_beta   90.00
_cell.angle_gamma   90.00
#
_symmetry.space_group_name_H-M   'P 1'
#
loop_
_entity.id
_entity.type
_entity.pdbx_description
1 polymer ?
#
loop_
_entity_poly.entity_id
_entity_poly.type
_entity_poly.pdbx_seq_one_letter_code
_entity_poly.pdbx_strand_id
1 'polypeptide(L)'
;MSFRVRQSLLGSIVFLASVLAACSSDAGGATSDSDPTLAPAPAPATGSDDSTAPHHPSTSKPAEKTAALTVTLDGVGTLRSTPAGIDCPGKCTASFPTGTEVTIAVTPAEGWKHDGWTGACSGAAGCKVELDADASLAATLSLLDPRWDPSDGAADCASAWGTAGEKLSRCDKTPDNYVVVRKSKRNLAFCKSGQLVKNYRNGLGFAPVGTKIEQGDGKTPEGVFYIPRVLPNSTYHRAFLLSYPTKEDADRGLASGLVDQAEHDQIASAQDSCTEPLQNTGLGGEVEIHGEGSDEDWTHGCVALDNDAIDVLWNVMGAGDTIVVIP
;
A
#
# COMPACT_ATOMS: atom_id res chain seq x y z
N MET A 1 -34.97 -21.92 47.08
CA MET A 1 -34.60 -23.24 47.62
C MET A 1 -34.45 -24.16 46.41
N SER A 2 -33.35 -24.81 46.07
CA SER A 2 -32.09 -25.09 46.74
C SER A 2 -31.04 -25.38 45.66
N PHE A 3 -29.81 -24.93 45.88
CA PHE A 3 -28.59 -25.27 45.13
C PHE A 3 -28.25 -26.77 45.24
N ARG A 4 -27.51 -27.30 44.25
CA ARG A 4 -26.41 -28.31 44.34
C ARG A 4 -25.89 -28.59 42.92
N VAL A 5 -24.76 -28.02 42.49
CA VAL A 5 -23.37 -28.53 42.65
C VAL A 5 -23.23 -30.00 42.26
N ARG A 6 -22.54 -30.27 41.15
CA ARG A 6 -21.82 -31.53 40.92
C ARG A 6 -20.38 -31.21 40.55
N GLN A 7 -19.49 -31.65 41.43
CA GLN A 7 -18.04 -31.61 41.29
C GLN A 7 -17.56 -33.06 41.06
N SER A 8 -16.67 -33.20 40.07
CA SER A 8 -15.58 -34.17 39.85
C SER A 8 -15.47 -35.45 40.69
N LEU A 9 -15.09 -36.57 40.05
CA LEU A 9 -13.84 -37.29 40.35
C LEU A 9 -13.53 -38.42 39.33
N LEU A 10 -12.33 -38.30 38.73
CA LEU A 10 -11.26 -39.29 38.53
C LEU A 10 -11.47 -40.61 37.73
N GLY A 11 -10.64 -40.73 36.68
CA GLY A 11 -10.20 -41.99 36.07
C GLY A 11 -8.92 -41.75 35.25
N SER A 12 -7.74 -41.94 35.86
CA SER A 12 -6.42 -41.88 35.22
C SER A 12 -6.04 -43.23 34.61
N ILE A 13 -5.60 -43.27 33.35
CA ILE A 13 -4.66 -44.28 32.86
C ILE A 13 -3.58 -43.59 31.99
N VAL A 14 -2.35 -43.93 32.36
CA VAL A 14 -1.03 -43.48 31.93
C VAL A 14 -0.64 -44.15 30.61
N PHE A 15 0.03 -43.43 29.70
CA PHE A 15 1.18 -43.98 28.96
C PHE A 15 2.19 -42.86 28.60
N LEU A 16 3.42 -43.05 29.11
CA LEU A 16 4.69 -42.44 28.69
C LEU A 16 4.95 -42.71 27.19
N ALA A 17 5.75 -41.96 26.41
CA ALA A 17 7.07 -41.34 26.64
C ALA A 17 7.22 -40.16 25.64
N SER A 18 7.78 -38.99 25.96
CA SER A 18 9.23 -38.66 26.09
C SER A 18 10.03 -39.17 24.88
N VAL A 19 10.70 -38.34 24.06
CA VAL A 19 11.91 -37.53 24.32
C VAL A 19 12.06 -36.57 23.11
N LEU A 20 12.07 -35.24 23.22
CA LEU A 20 13.11 -34.28 23.66
C LEU A 20 14.40 -34.19 22.81
N ALA A 21 14.69 -32.95 22.39
CA ALA A 21 15.99 -32.37 22.02
C ALA A 21 16.63 -32.81 20.68
N ALA A 22 17.44 -32.02 20.00
CA ALA A 22 17.77 -30.60 19.94
C ALA A 22 18.76 -30.43 18.76
N CYS A 23 19.02 -29.19 18.37
CA CYS A 23 20.08 -28.62 17.52
C CYS A 23 21.28 -29.52 17.14
N SER A 24 21.74 -29.46 15.88
CA SER A 24 22.93 -28.70 15.46
C SER A 24 23.48 -29.10 14.07
N SER A 25 23.89 -28.03 13.36
CA SER A 25 24.99 -27.82 12.40
C SER A 25 25.82 -28.97 11.78
N ASP A 26 26.11 -28.72 10.50
CA ASP A 26 27.36 -28.89 9.74
C ASP A 26 27.76 -30.22 9.07
N ALA A 27 27.93 -30.07 7.75
CA ALA A 27 29.06 -30.47 6.89
C ALA A 27 29.34 -31.95 6.57
N GLY A 28 29.38 -32.23 5.25
CA GLY A 28 30.56 -32.86 4.60
C GLY A 28 30.36 -34.18 3.84
N GLY A 29 30.93 -34.25 2.62
CA GLY A 29 31.31 -35.47 1.88
C GLY A 29 30.54 -35.65 0.55
N ALA A 30 31.03 -35.32 -0.66
CA ALA A 30 32.26 -35.65 -1.41
C ALA A 30 32.27 -37.04 -2.09
N THR A 31 32.33 -37.04 -3.43
CA THR A 31 32.89 -38.07 -4.34
C THR A 31 33.40 -37.33 -5.59
N SER A 32 34.70 -37.09 -5.83
CA SER A 32 35.80 -37.96 -6.29
C SER A 32 35.68 -38.50 -7.73
N ASP A 33 36.44 -37.91 -8.65
CA ASP A 33 37.34 -38.58 -9.62
C ASP A 33 38.26 -37.51 -10.27
N SER A 34 39.59 -37.51 -10.05
CA SER A 34 40.68 -38.27 -10.76
C SER A 34 40.83 -37.82 -12.23
N ASP A 35 41.94 -37.35 -12.83
CA ASP A 35 43.40 -37.29 -12.56
C ASP A 35 44.06 -36.40 -13.71
N PRO A 36 45.38 -36.36 -14.00
CA PRO A 36 46.34 -35.30 -13.67
C PRO A 36 47.03 -34.59 -14.87
N THR A 37 47.84 -33.55 -14.61
CA THR A 37 49.28 -33.47 -14.98
C THR A 37 49.96 -32.16 -14.54
N LEU A 38 51.19 -32.30 -14.03
CA LEU A 38 52.11 -31.27 -13.50
C LEU A 38 52.93 -30.57 -14.61
N ALA A 39 53.24 -29.27 -14.41
CA ALA A 39 54.58 -28.69 -14.65
C ALA A 39 54.74 -27.34 -13.90
N PRO A 40 55.98 -26.88 -13.57
CA PRO A 40 56.26 -26.05 -12.40
C PRO A 40 56.45 -24.54 -12.69
N ALA A 41 56.35 -23.74 -11.63
CA ALA A 41 56.64 -22.31 -11.60
C ALA A 41 58.16 -22.00 -11.66
N PRO A 42 58.57 -20.85 -12.24
CA PRO A 42 59.91 -20.29 -12.03
C PRO A 42 59.93 -19.23 -10.91
N ALA A 43 61.11 -19.14 -10.29
CA ALA A 43 61.51 -18.29 -9.16
C ALA A 43 61.63 -16.78 -9.52
N PRO A 44 61.86 -15.88 -8.54
CA PRO A 44 61.81 -14.43 -8.75
C PRO A 44 63.16 -13.87 -9.23
N ALA A 45 63.11 -12.92 -10.17
CA ALA A 45 64.28 -12.15 -10.59
C ALA A 45 64.34 -10.82 -9.81
N THR A 46 65.42 -10.66 -9.05
CA THR A 46 65.93 -9.38 -8.56
C THR A 46 66.62 -8.62 -9.70
N GLY A 47 66.33 -7.33 -9.86
CA GLY A 47 67.02 -6.45 -10.81
C GLY A 47 66.87 -4.98 -10.42
N SER A 48 68.01 -4.32 -10.25
CA SER A 48 68.22 -2.98 -9.70
C SER A 48 68.18 -1.89 -10.78
N ASP A 49 67.83 -0.68 -10.34
CA ASP A 49 68.20 0.69 -10.80
C ASP A 49 68.39 1.01 -12.30
N ASP A 50 67.57 1.93 -12.82
CA ASP A 50 68.09 3.12 -13.51
C ASP A 50 67.07 4.28 -13.50
N SER A 51 67.59 5.48 -13.23
CA SER A 51 66.88 6.77 -13.29
C SER A 51 66.56 7.07 -14.77
N THR A 52 65.45 7.69 -15.17
CA THR A 52 65.26 9.15 -15.12
C THR A 52 63.92 9.43 -15.80
N ALA A 53 62.84 9.60 -15.04
CA ALA A 53 61.58 10.12 -15.57
C ALA A 53 61.48 11.61 -15.19
N PRO A 54 61.21 12.53 -16.14
CA PRO A 54 61.07 13.94 -15.82
C PRO A 54 59.89 14.12 -14.86
N HIS A 55 60.18 14.65 -13.67
CA HIS A 55 59.17 15.11 -12.73
C HIS A 55 58.39 16.26 -13.37
N HIS A 56 57.23 15.93 -13.95
CA HIS A 56 56.20 16.93 -14.20
C HIS A 56 55.84 17.53 -12.83
N PRO A 57 55.98 18.86 -12.62
CA PRO A 57 55.49 19.48 -11.41
C PRO A 57 53.98 19.21 -11.35
N SER A 58 53.56 18.43 -10.36
CA SER A 58 52.16 18.30 -10.02
C SER A 58 51.73 19.66 -9.47
N THR A 59 51.26 20.53 -10.36
CA THR A 59 50.59 21.76 -9.97
C THR A 59 49.26 21.34 -9.36
N SER A 60 49.23 21.18 -8.05
CA SER A 60 47.98 20.98 -7.32
C SER A 60 47.05 22.15 -7.66
N LYS A 61 45.97 21.88 -8.42
CA LYS A 61 44.91 22.85 -8.71
C LYS A 61 44.50 23.49 -7.38
N PRO A 62 44.40 24.84 -7.27
CA PRO A 62 43.95 25.49 -6.04
C PRO A 62 42.65 24.83 -5.56
N ALA A 63 42.58 24.48 -4.28
CA ALA A 63 41.37 23.90 -3.70
C ALA A 63 40.21 24.87 -3.94
N GLU A 64 39.25 24.43 -4.73
CA GLU A 64 38.08 25.22 -5.09
C GLU A 64 37.25 25.44 -3.82
N LYS A 65 36.91 26.70 -3.52
CA LYS A 65 36.15 27.02 -2.32
C LYS A 65 34.77 26.39 -2.45
N THR A 66 34.35 25.67 -1.41
CA THR A 66 33.05 25.01 -1.35
C THR A 66 32.23 25.53 -0.19
N ALA A 67 30.91 25.37 -0.29
CA ALA A 67 29.94 25.62 0.75
C ALA A 67 29.04 24.40 0.91
N ALA A 68 28.61 24.12 2.13
CA ALA A 68 27.72 23.00 2.46
C ALA A 68 26.25 23.42 2.41
N LEU A 69 25.44 22.65 1.70
CA LEU A 69 23.99 22.75 1.75
C LEU A 69 23.44 21.58 2.57
N THR A 70 22.72 21.89 3.64
CA THR A 70 22.00 20.91 4.46
C THR A 70 20.50 21.05 4.25
N VAL A 71 19.83 19.94 3.96
CA VAL A 71 18.38 19.91 3.72
C VAL A 71 17.70 19.08 4.79
N THR A 72 16.59 19.57 5.31
CA THR A 72 15.69 18.81 6.19
C THR A 72 14.40 18.50 5.45
N LEU A 73 13.92 17.27 5.56
CA LEU A 73 12.62 16.86 5.07
C LEU A 73 11.76 16.48 6.28
N ASP A 74 10.76 17.30 6.59
CA ASP A 74 9.77 17.02 7.64
C ASP A 74 8.53 16.40 6.99
N GLY A 75 8.13 15.22 7.45
CA GLY A 75 7.13 14.36 6.79
C GLY A 75 7.73 13.33 5.82
N VAL A 76 6.87 12.65 5.04
CA VAL A 76 7.27 11.48 4.25
C VAL A 76 7.31 11.80 2.75
N GLY A 77 8.49 11.64 2.16
CA GLY A 77 8.72 11.85 0.73
C GLY A 77 10.20 11.67 0.37
N THR A 78 10.56 12.18 -0.81
CA THR A 78 11.95 12.21 -1.29
C THR A 78 12.33 13.62 -1.70
N LEU A 79 13.64 13.91 -1.67
CA LEU A 79 14.15 15.20 -2.09
C LEU A 79 15.52 15.04 -2.76
N ARG A 80 15.69 15.68 -3.92
CA ARG A 80 16.90 15.59 -4.75
C ARG A 80 17.41 16.96 -5.17
N SER A 81 18.73 17.08 -5.30
CA SER A 81 19.39 18.30 -5.81
C SER A 81 19.86 18.18 -7.25
N THR A 82 19.91 19.32 -7.95
CA THR A 82 20.64 19.54 -9.20
C THR A 82 21.54 20.77 -9.03
N PRO A 83 22.89 20.66 -9.13
CA PRO A 83 23.65 19.43 -9.40
C PRO A 83 23.44 18.32 -8.37
N ALA A 84 23.64 17.06 -8.79
CA ALA A 84 23.43 15.89 -7.94
C ALA A 84 24.40 15.90 -6.74
N GLY A 85 23.88 15.60 -5.55
CA GLY A 85 24.66 15.60 -4.32
C GLY A 85 23.84 15.27 -3.09
N ILE A 86 22.56 15.66 -3.11
CA ILE A 86 21.54 15.42 -2.08
C ILE A 86 20.47 14.47 -2.63
N ASP A 87 20.13 13.45 -1.85
CA ASP A 87 19.07 12.45 -2.10
C ASP A 87 18.49 11.98 -0.75
N CYS A 88 17.60 12.80 -0.18
CA CYS A 88 16.91 12.52 1.08
C CYS A 88 15.82 11.46 0.89
N PRO A 89 15.57 10.60 1.91
CA PRO A 89 16.08 10.68 3.28
C PRO A 89 17.47 10.07 3.51
N GLY A 90 18.13 9.52 2.49
CA GLY A 90 19.43 8.84 2.63
C GLY A 90 20.61 9.78 2.88
N LYS A 91 20.83 10.76 1.99
CA LYS A 91 21.92 11.74 2.08
C LYS A 91 21.37 13.16 1.95
N CYS A 92 21.30 13.87 3.07
CA CYS A 92 20.67 15.18 3.16
C CYS A 92 21.63 16.39 3.24
N THR A 93 22.93 16.14 3.13
CA THR A 93 23.95 17.20 3.11
C THR A 93 24.96 16.95 1.99
N ALA A 94 25.34 18.00 1.27
CA ALA A 94 26.40 17.96 0.26
C ALA A 94 27.13 19.31 0.16
N SER A 95 28.37 19.29 -0.30
CA SER A 95 29.16 20.50 -0.57
C SER A 95 29.23 20.77 -2.06
N PHE A 96 29.04 22.03 -2.45
CA PHE A 96 29.11 22.51 -3.82
C PHE A 96 30.11 23.66 -3.92
N PRO A 97 30.73 23.92 -5.09
CA PRO A 97 31.55 25.11 -5.29
C PRO A 97 30.78 26.40 -4.98
N THR A 98 31.43 27.39 -4.38
CA THR A 98 30.76 28.66 -4.08
C THR A 98 30.28 29.36 -5.36
N GLY A 99 29.08 29.96 -5.33
CA GLY A 99 28.41 30.55 -6.49
C GLY A 99 27.65 29.54 -7.36
N THR A 100 27.54 28.27 -6.93
CA THR A 100 26.70 27.28 -7.62
C THR A 100 25.23 27.54 -7.33
N GLU A 101 24.40 27.61 -8.38
CA GLU A 101 22.93 27.52 -8.24
C GLU A 101 22.54 26.05 -8.06
N VAL A 102 21.99 25.72 -6.89
CA VAL A 102 21.45 24.40 -6.56
C VAL A 102 19.93 24.46 -6.59
N THR A 103 19.32 23.67 -7.46
CA THR A 103 17.86 23.46 -7.49
C THR A 103 17.50 22.23 -6.67
N ILE A 104 16.48 22.35 -5.82
CA ILE A 104 15.95 21.25 -5.01
C ILE A 104 14.55 20.88 -5.50
N ALA A 105 14.36 19.59 -5.79
CA ALA A 105 13.07 19.01 -6.11
C ALA A 105 12.59 18.11 -4.95
N VAL A 106 11.39 18.38 -4.46
CA VAL A 106 10.71 17.54 -3.47
C VAL A 106 9.62 16.73 -4.16
N THR A 107 9.48 15.47 -3.76
CA THR A 107 8.41 14.58 -4.21
C THR A 107 7.76 13.97 -2.97
N PRO A 108 6.56 14.45 -2.57
CA PRO A 108 5.81 13.85 -1.48
C PRO A 108 5.55 12.37 -1.75
N ALA A 109 5.46 11.56 -0.69
CA ALA A 109 4.99 10.19 -0.82
C ALA A 109 3.48 10.15 -1.15
N GLU A 110 2.97 8.98 -1.53
CA GLU A 110 1.52 8.72 -1.69
C GLU A 110 0.77 9.33 -0.50
N GLY A 111 -0.28 10.10 -0.76
CA GLY A 111 -1.08 10.75 0.27
C GLY A 111 -0.44 11.89 1.07
N TRP A 112 0.78 12.32 0.75
CA TRP A 112 1.39 13.53 1.31
C TRP A 112 1.34 14.67 0.31
N LYS A 113 1.30 15.90 0.82
CA LYS A 113 1.47 17.13 0.04
C LYS A 113 2.65 17.93 0.55
N HIS A 114 3.19 18.78 -0.31
CA HIS A 114 4.21 19.76 0.07
C HIS A 114 3.56 21.07 0.51
N ASP A 115 3.76 21.44 1.77
CA ASP A 115 3.23 22.68 2.34
C ASP A 115 4.12 23.89 2.04
N GLY A 116 5.43 23.67 1.92
CA GLY A 116 6.38 24.70 1.51
C GLY A 116 7.78 24.56 2.10
N TRP A 117 8.61 25.53 1.71
CA TRP A 117 10.00 25.67 2.10
C TRP A 117 10.21 26.69 3.22
N THR A 118 11.24 26.46 4.04
CA THR A 118 11.81 27.44 4.98
C THR A 118 13.34 27.45 4.91
N GLY A 119 13.99 28.50 5.44
CA GLY A 119 15.44 28.67 5.41
C GLY A 119 15.92 29.38 4.15
N ALA A 120 16.86 28.78 3.41
CA ALA A 120 17.39 29.33 2.17
C ALA A 120 16.35 29.43 1.02
N CYS A 121 15.21 28.76 1.17
CA CYS A 121 14.04 28.88 0.29
C CYS A 121 12.79 29.24 1.11
N SER A 122 11.78 29.81 0.44
CA SER A 122 10.51 30.18 1.08
C SER A 122 9.31 29.97 0.14
N GLY A 123 8.15 29.64 0.71
CA GLY A 123 6.91 29.45 -0.04
C GLY A 123 6.77 28.05 -0.65
N ALA A 124 5.74 27.81 -1.45
CA ALA A 124 5.42 26.47 -1.99
C ALA A 124 5.99 26.19 -3.40
N ALA A 125 6.63 27.19 -4.03
CA ALA A 125 7.21 27.06 -5.37
C ALA A 125 8.50 26.22 -5.38
N GLY A 126 9.09 26.00 -6.56
CA GLY A 126 10.39 25.32 -6.68
C GLY A 126 11.50 26.06 -5.91
N CYS A 127 12.41 25.31 -5.31
CA CYS A 127 13.50 25.87 -4.49
C CYS A 127 14.81 25.94 -5.29
N LYS A 128 15.34 27.15 -5.43
CA LYS A 128 16.62 27.44 -6.07
C LYS A 128 17.48 28.27 -5.11
N VAL A 129 18.71 27.84 -4.86
CA VAL A 129 19.62 28.47 -3.91
C VAL A 129 20.96 28.70 -4.59
N GLU A 130 21.43 29.95 -4.63
CA GLU A 130 22.82 30.27 -4.96
C GLU A 130 23.67 30.12 -3.70
N LEU A 131 24.70 29.27 -3.76
CA LEU A 131 25.44 28.84 -2.58
C LEU A 131 26.77 29.60 -2.43
N ASP A 132 26.75 30.75 -1.76
CA ASP A 132 27.97 31.55 -1.48
C ASP A 132 28.63 31.23 -0.13
N ALA A 133 27.86 30.66 0.78
CA ALA A 133 28.25 30.20 2.11
C ALA A 133 27.37 29.01 2.50
N ASP A 134 27.73 28.36 3.61
CA ASP A 134 26.93 27.24 4.13
C ASP A 134 25.47 27.68 4.36
N ALA A 135 24.54 26.87 3.89
CA ALA A 135 23.12 27.17 3.92
C ALA A 135 22.31 25.96 4.40
N SER A 136 21.13 26.24 4.93
CA SER A 136 20.16 25.21 5.28
C SER A 136 18.76 25.58 4.81
N LEU A 137 17.99 24.57 4.44
CA LEU A 137 16.58 24.71 4.10
C LEU A 137 15.80 23.48 4.57
N ALA A 138 14.50 23.66 4.79
CA ALA A 138 13.61 22.57 5.13
C ALA A 138 12.38 22.56 4.21
N ALA A 139 11.99 21.37 3.76
CA ALA A 139 10.67 21.11 3.17
C ALA A 139 9.75 20.54 4.24
N THR A 140 8.53 21.07 4.35
CA THR A 140 7.48 20.51 5.18
C THR A 140 6.46 19.79 4.31
N LEU A 141 6.19 18.54 4.64
CA LEU A 141 5.14 17.73 4.05
C LEU A 141 4.08 17.43 5.11
N SER A 142 2.80 17.46 4.71
CA SER A 142 1.70 17.00 5.56
C SER A 142 0.82 15.99 4.85
N LEU A 143 0.12 15.19 5.65
CA LEU A 143 -0.92 14.31 5.14
C LEU A 143 -2.04 15.14 4.51
N LEU A 144 -2.48 14.73 3.33
CA LEU A 144 -3.69 15.27 2.70
C LEU A 144 -4.94 14.93 3.53
N ASP A 145 -4.98 13.76 4.17
CA ASP A 145 -6.01 13.40 5.16
C ASP A 145 -5.35 12.82 6.44
N PRO A 146 -5.54 13.43 7.62
CA PRO A 146 -4.96 12.95 8.87
C PRO A 146 -5.56 11.62 9.38
N ARG A 147 -6.67 11.16 8.79
CA ARG A 147 -7.29 9.85 9.12
C ARG A 147 -6.56 8.68 8.45
N TRP A 148 -5.82 8.97 7.38
CA TRP A 148 -5.12 7.97 6.60
C TRP A 148 -3.78 7.58 7.26
N ASP A 149 -3.61 6.28 7.50
CA ASP A 149 -2.36 5.68 7.96
C ASP A 149 -1.99 4.53 7.01
N PRO A 150 -0.89 4.66 6.24
CA PRO A 150 -0.46 3.62 5.28
C PRO A 150 -0.05 2.30 5.94
N SER A 151 0.15 2.28 7.26
CA SER A 151 0.52 1.08 8.03
C SER A 151 -0.66 0.38 8.72
N ASP A 152 -1.85 0.99 8.72
CA ASP A 152 -3.06 0.46 9.36
C ASP A 152 -3.86 -0.45 8.39
N GLY A 153 -4.64 -1.39 8.94
CA GLY A 153 -5.54 -2.29 8.20
C GLY A 153 -5.26 -3.79 8.35
N ALA A 154 -4.14 -4.18 8.96
CA ALA A 154 -3.77 -5.59 9.13
C ALA A 154 -4.78 -6.39 9.96
N ALA A 155 -5.32 -5.80 11.03
CA ALA A 155 -6.33 -6.45 11.86
C ALA A 155 -7.64 -6.69 11.08
N ASP A 156 -8.04 -5.74 10.24
CA ASP A 156 -9.25 -5.85 9.44
C ASP A 156 -9.11 -6.90 8.35
N CYS A 157 -7.95 -6.99 7.67
CA CYS A 157 -7.65 -8.11 6.78
C CYS A 157 -7.84 -9.45 7.51
N ALA A 158 -7.24 -9.63 8.69
CA ALA A 158 -7.37 -10.87 9.45
C ALA A 158 -8.82 -11.15 9.91
N SER A 159 -9.57 -10.12 10.30
CA SER A 159 -10.95 -10.26 10.77
C SER A 159 -11.95 -10.56 9.64
N ALA A 160 -11.73 -9.94 8.48
CA ALA A 160 -12.49 -10.17 7.26
C ALA A 160 -12.24 -11.59 6.72
N TRP A 161 -11.15 -12.25 7.10
CA TRP A 161 -10.87 -13.65 6.74
C TRP A 161 -11.70 -14.68 7.53
N GLY A 162 -12.07 -14.38 8.78
CA GLY A 162 -12.67 -15.34 9.71
C GLY A 162 -11.78 -16.56 10.02
N THR A 163 -12.21 -17.46 10.89
CA THR A 163 -11.45 -18.69 11.25
C THR A 163 -11.62 -19.84 10.25
N ALA A 164 -12.53 -19.74 9.27
CA ALA A 164 -12.86 -20.82 8.34
C ALA A 164 -13.20 -20.36 6.91
N GLY A 165 -12.99 -19.09 6.53
CA GLY A 165 -13.43 -18.56 5.22
C GLY A 165 -14.95 -18.40 5.07
N GLU A 166 -15.73 -18.84 6.05
CA GLU A 166 -17.20 -18.89 6.03
C GLU A 166 -17.89 -17.52 6.03
N LYS A 167 -17.18 -16.44 6.36
CA LYS A 167 -17.75 -15.08 6.37
C LYS A 167 -17.13 -14.16 5.34
N LEU A 168 -16.84 -14.65 4.13
CA LEU A 168 -16.73 -13.84 2.90
C LEU A 168 -16.96 -14.64 1.61
N SER A 169 -16.97 -15.98 1.65
CA SER A 169 -17.31 -16.77 0.47
C SER A 169 -18.81 -16.71 0.18
N ARG A 170 -19.28 -15.66 -0.51
CA ARG A 170 -20.65 -15.64 -1.05
C ARG A 170 -20.78 -16.50 -2.31
N CYS A 171 -19.68 -16.76 -3.03
CA CYS A 171 -19.66 -17.40 -4.34
C CYS A 171 -18.88 -18.72 -4.39
N ASP A 172 -18.84 -19.47 -3.28
CA ASP A 172 -18.02 -20.69 -3.12
C ASP A 172 -16.52 -20.50 -3.43
N LYS A 173 -16.05 -19.25 -3.40
CA LYS A 173 -14.65 -18.87 -3.46
C LYS A 173 -14.26 -18.38 -2.09
N THR A 174 -13.32 -19.07 -1.43
CA THR A 174 -12.53 -18.41 -0.38
C THR A 174 -11.67 -17.38 -1.12
N PRO A 175 -11.89 -16.07 -0.93
CA PRO A 175 -11.24 -15.08 -1.78
C PRO A 175 -9.78 -14.99 -1.35
N ASP A 176 -8.85 -15.59 -2.09
CA ASP A 176 -7.42 -15.43 -1.81
C ASP A 176 -7.01 -13.96 -1.80
N ASN A 177 -7.64 -13.15 -2.67
CA ASN A 177 -7.48 -11.70 -2.76
C ASN A 177 -8.84 -11.02 -2.47
N TYR A 178 -8.81 -9.99 -1.63
CA TYR A 178 -9.98 -9.16 -1.34
C TYR A 178 -9.53 -7.79 -0.88
N VAL A 179 -10.47 -6.85 -0.84
CA VAL A 179 -10.21 -5.51 -0.29
C VAL A 179 -11.14 -5.22 0.88
N VAL A 180 -10.62 -4.48 1.85
CA VAL A 180 -11.40 -3.92 2.94
C VAL A 180 -11.34 -2.40 2.84
N VAL A 181 -12.47 -1.81 2.45
CA VAL A 181 -12.70 -0.36 2.41
C VAL A 181 -13.12 0.08 3.81
N ARG A 182 -12.30 0.91 4.47
CA ARG A 182 -12.53 1.37 5.85
C ARG A 182 -12.89 2.84 5.79
N LYS A 183 -14.19 3.14 5.82
CA LYS A 183 -14.68 4.48 5.51
C LYS A 183 -14.13 5.51 6.49
N SER A 184 -14.20 5.26 7.79
CA SER A 184 -13.71 6.15 8.86
C SER A 184 -12.21 6.45 8.80
N LYS A 185 -11.43 5.57 8.15
CA LYS A 185 -9.98 5.68 7.99
C LYS A 185 -9.53 6.26 6.65
N ARG A 186 -10.46 6.45 5.71
CA ARG A 186 -10.16 6.86 4.33
C ARG A 186 -9.05 6.01 3.71
N ASN A 187 -9.21 4.70 3.88
CA ASN A 187 -8.30 3.75 3.26
C ASN A 187 -9.00 2.51 2.70
N LEU A 188 -8.32 1.89 1.75
CA LEU A 188 -8.65 0.61 1.14
C LEU A 188 -7.46 -0.34 1.33
N ALA A 189 -7.63 -1.31 2.21
CA ALA A 189 -6.65 -2.35 2.48
C ALA A 189 -6.80 -3.47 1.45
N PHE A 190 -5.78 -3.67 0.61
CA PHE A 190 -5.65 -4.88 -0.21
C PHE A 190 -5.09 -6.01 0.65
N CYS A 191 -5.86 -7.07 0.76
CA CYS A 191 -5.58 -8.22 1.59
C CYS A 191 -5.36 -9.47 0.73
N LYS A 192 -4.44 -10.32 1.16
CA LYS A 192 -4.22 -11.65 0.60
C LYS A 192 -4.14 -12.68 1.71
N SER A 193 -5.00 -13.69 1.67
CA SER A 193 -5.00 -14.79 2.65
C SER A 193 -5.00 -14.33 4.12
N GLY A 194 -5.78 -13.31 4.45
CA GLY A 194 -5.84 -12.73 5.80
C GLY A 194 -4.76 -11.68 6.11
N GLN A 195 -3.79 -11.47 5.23
CA GLN A 195 -2.66 -10.56 5.45
C GLN A 195 -2.84 -9.25 4.67
N LEU A 196 -2.50 -8.12 5.29
CA LEU A 196 -2.40 -6.85 4.58
C LEU A 196 -1.21 -6.90 3.62
N VAL A 197 -1.47 -6.66 2.33
CA VAL A 197 -0.44 -6.57 1.28
C VAL A 197 -0.05 -5.12 1.06
N LYS A 198 -1.05 -4.26 0.85
CA LYS A 198 -0.86 -2.81 0.70
C LYS A 198 -2.15 -2.10 1.11
N ASN A 199 -2.03 -0.90 1.65
CA ASN A 199 -3.16 -0.03 1.93
C ASN A 199 -3.04 1.24 1.07
N TYR A 200 -4.18 1.69 0.54
CA TYR A 200 -4.27 2.86 -0.34
C TYR A 200 -5.22 3.87 0.27
N ARG A 201 -5.06 5.15 -0.05
CA ARG A 201 -6.12 6.11 0.25
C ARG A 201 -7.35 5.80 -0.62
N ASN A 202 -8.53 6.13 -0.11
CA ASN A 202 -9.72 6.22 -0.93
C ASN A 202 -10.52 7.51 -0.71
N GLY A 203 -11.14 7.98 -1.79
CA GLY A 203 -12.27 8.91 -1.77
C GLY A 203 -13.58 8.12 -1.70
N LEU A 204 -14.59 8.68 -1.04
CA LEU A 204 -15.91 8.05 -0.88
C LEU A 204 -17.02 8.90 -1.50
N GLY A 205 -18.25 8.45 -1.31
CA GLY A 205 -19.43 9.27 -1.57
C GLY A 205 -19.42 10.56 -0.74
N PHE A 206 -19.94 11.66 -1.30
CA PHE A 206 -19.91 13.00 -0.69
C PHE A 206 -20.60 13.11 0.68
N ALA A 207 -21.42 12.12 1.07
CA ALA A 207 -22.05 12.02 2.38
C ALA A 207 -21.67 10.68 3.05
N PRO A 208 -20.39 10.43 3.36
CA PRO A 208 -19.86 9.07 3.55
C PRO A 208 -20.27 8.41 4.87
N VAL A 209 -20.99 9.09 5.77
CA VAL A 209 -21.35 8.55 7.08
C VAL A 209 -22.56 7.62 6.97
N GLY A 210 -22.37 6.37 7.41
CA GLY A 210 -23.39 5.31 7.38
C GLY A 210 -23.58 4.69 5.99
N THR A 211 -24.30 3.56 5.94
CA THR A 211 -24.54 2.82 4.70
C THR A 211 -25.53 3.52 3.77
N LYS A 212 -25.40 3.23 2.48
CA LYS A 212 -26.32 3.64 1.41
C LYS A 212 -27.74 3.10 1.67
N ILE A 213 -28.74 3.96 1.51
CA ILE A 213 -30.15 3.65 1.73
C ILE A 213 -30.98 3.89 0.47
N GLU A 214 -30.65 4.90 -0.33
CA GLU A 214 -31.43 5.25 -1.53
C GLU A 214 -30.55 5.87 -2.63
N GLN A 215 -31.07 5.91 -3.86
CA GLN A 215 -30.40 6.58 -4.97
C GLN A 215 -30.14 8.07 -4.63
N GLY A 216 -28.92 8.55 -4.90
CA GLY A 216 -28.56 9.96 -4.72
C GLY A 216 -28.22 10.41 -3.30
N ASP A 217 -28.27 9.52 -2.29
CA ASP A 217 -27.95 9.86 -0.90
C ASP A 217 -26.46 10.16 -0.61
N GLY A 218 -25.59 10.00 -1.60
CA GLY A 218 -24.15 10.28 -1.52
C GLY A 218 -23.36 9.34 -0.61
N LYS A 219 -23.93 8.19 -0.22
CA LYS A 219 -23.26 7.24 0.68
C LYS A 219 -22.63 6.10 -0.10
N THR A 220 -21.42 5.73 0.31
CA THR A 220 -20.82 4.44 -0.07
C THR A 220 -21.47 3.32 0.78
N PRO A 221 -21.99 2.25 0.15
CA PRO A 221 -22.67 1.17 0.87
C PRO A 221 -21.71 0.41 1.76
N GLU A 222 -22.17 -0.01 2.93
CA GLU A 222 -21.43 -0.87 3.88
C GLU A 222 -21.96 -2.31 3.76
N GLY A 223 -21.07 -3.29 3.81
CA GLY A 223 -21.44 -4.69 3.64
C GLY A 223 -20.35 -5.53 2.99
N VAL A 224 -20.75 -6.71 2.54
CA VAL A 224 -19.90 -7.66 1.81
C VAL A 224 -20.44 -7.83 0.41
N PHE A 225 -19.60 -7.50 -0.57
CA PHE A 225 -19.88 -7.50 -2.00
C PHE A 225 -18.89 -8.42 -2.73
N TYR A 226 -19.25 -8.82 -3.94
CA TYR A 226 -18.32 -9.41 -4.91
C TYR A 226 -18.23 -8.50 -6.14
N ILE A 227 -17.26 -8.78 -7.00
CA ILE A 227 -17.09 -8.11 -8.30
C ILE A 227 -17.85 -8.90 -9.37
N PRO A 228 -19.09 -8.55 -9.76
CA PRO A 228 -19.78 -9.22 -10.86
C PRO A 228 -19.14 -8.90 -12.22
N ARG A 229 -18.56 -7.70 -12.37
CA ARG A 229 -18.00 -7.21 -13.63
C ARG A 229 -16.82 -6.27 -13.39
N VAL A 230 -15.82 -6.38 -14.26
CA VAL A 230 -14.69 -5.45 -14.36
C VAL A 230 -14.87 -4.53 -15.57
N LEU A 231 -14.44 -3.27 -15.47
CA LEU A 231 -14.58 -2.25 -16.50
C LEU A 231 -13.20 -1.69 -16.90
N PRO A 232 -12.54 -2.26 -17.93
CA PRO A 232 -11.19 -1.86 -18.33
C PRO A 232 -11.11 -0.50 -19.02
N ASN A 233 -12.22 -0.02 -19.59
CA ASN A 233 -12.30 1.25 -20.32
C ASN A 233 -13.34 2.17 -19.65
N SER A 234 -13.28 2.28 -18.32
CA SER A 234 -14.13 3.22 -17.59
C SER A 234 -13.76 4.66 -17.93
N THR A 235 -14.69 5.59 -17.78
CA THR A 235 -14.40 7.03 -17.82
C THR A 235 -13.47 7.46 -16.69
N TYR A 236 -13.30 6.61 -15.67
CA TYR A 236 -12.48 6.85 -14.47
C TYR A 236 -11.23 5.94 -14.44
N HIS A 237 -10.52 5.83 -15.56
CA HIS A 237 -9.35 4.97 -15.80
C HIS A 237 -9.69 3.46 -15.84
N ARG A 238 -10.05 2.86 -14.70
CA ARG A 238 -10.50 1.46 -14.57
C ARG A 238 -11.56 1.39 -13.49
N ALA A 239 -12.42 0.37 -13.52
CA ALA A 239 -13.36 0.17 -12.43
C ALA A 239 -13.70 -1.31 -12.15
N PHE A 240 -14.02 -1.58 -10.89
CA PHE A 240 -14.63 -2.82 -10.42
C PHE A 240 -16.04 -2.50 -9.94
N LEU A 241 -17.05 -3.11 -10.56
CA LEU A 241 -18.42 -2.97 -10.09
C LEU A 241 -18.59 -3.72 -8.77
N LEU A 242 -19.25 -3.12 -7.78
CA LEU A 242 -19.70 -3.82 -6.58
C LEU A 242 -21.03 -4.52 -6.89
N SER A 243 -21.25 -5.70 -6.30
CA SER A 243 -22.56 -6.36 -6.28
C SER A 243 -23.59 -5.66 -5.38
N TYR A 244 -23.64 -4.33 -5.41
CA TYR A 244 -24.68 -3.52 -4.79
C TYR A 244 -25.82 -3.32 -5.81
N PRO A 245 -27.10 -3.36 -5.38
CA PRO A 245 -27.58 -3.67 -4.03
C PRO A 245 -27.46 -5.17 -3.67
N THR A 246 -27.27 -5.45 -2.38
CA THR A 246 -27.34 -6.80 -1.81
C THR A 246 -28.78 -7.22 -1.52
N LYS A 247 -29.01 -8.49 -1.20
CA LYS A 247 -30.31 -8.95 -0.67
C LYS A 247 -30.71 -8.17 0.59
N GLU A 248 -29.76 -7.90 1.48
CA GLU A 248 -30.03 -7.14 2.70
C GLU A 248 -30.45 -5.69 2.40
N ASP A 249 -29.96 -5.10 1.30
CA ASP A 249 -30.39 -3.79 0.81
C ASP A 249 -31.79 -3.86 0.19
N ALA A 250 -32.06 -4.90 -0.60
CA ALA A 250 -33.37 -5.16 -1.19
C ALA A 250 -34.45 -5.40 -0.11
N ASP A 251 -34.14 -6.12 0.97
CA ASP A 251 -35.05 -6.34 2.11
C ASP A 251 -35.47 -5.00 2.73
N ARG A 252 -34.52 -4.07 2.91
CA ARG A 252 -34.81 -2.71 3.40
C ARG A 252 -35.60 -1.89 2.39
N GLY A 253 -35.22 -1.97 1.11
CA GLY A 253 -35.88 -1.25 0.02
C GLY A 253 -37.32 -1.68 -0.18
N LEU A 254 -37.62 -2.97 -0.06
CA LEU A 254 -38.99 -3.50 -0.15
C LEU A 254 -39.84 -2.99 1.03
N ALA A 255 -39.26 -2.99 2.24
CA ALA A 255 -39.93 -2.48 3.43
C ALA A 255 -40.21 -0.96 3.38
N SER A 256 -39.37 -0.19 2.69
CA SER A 256 -39.53 1.26 2.50
C SER A 256 -40.25 1.66 1.21
N GLY A 257 -40.56 0.70 0.32
CA GLY A 257 -41.19 0.96 -0.98
C GLY A 257 -40.26 1.55 -2.05
N LEU A 258 -38.93 1.43 -1.86
CA LEU A 258 -37.92 1.83 -2.85
C LEU A 258 -37.69 0.79 -3.95
N VAL A 259 -38.05 -0.47 -3.69
CA VAL A 259 -38.10 -1.54 -4.69
C VAL A 259 -39.40 -2.33 -4.54
N ASP A 260 -39.88 -2.90 -5.64
CA ASP A 260 -41.00 -3.84 -5.60
C ASP A 260 -40.54 -5.29 -5.32
N GLN A 261 -41.51 -6.21 -5.19
CA GLN A 261 -41.21 -7.62 -4.90
C GLN A 261 -40.42 -8.29 -6.03
N ALA A 262 -40.67 -7.93 -7.29
CA ALA A 262 -39.99 -8.53 -8.42
C ALA A 262 -38.52 -8.07 -8.49
N GLU A 263 -38.26 -6.79 -8.25
CA GLU A 263 -36.91 -6.24 -8.14
C GLU A 263 -36.16 -6.88 -6.97
N HIS A 264 -36.80 -7.00 -5.81
CA HIS A 264 -36.24 -7.69 -4.65
C HIS A 264 -35.83 -9.13 -5.00
N ASP A 265 -36.72 -9.90 -5.61
CA ASP A 265 -36.46 -11.31 -5.93
C ASP A 265 -35.34 -11.46 -6.97
N GLN A 266 -35.22 -10.52 -7.91
CA GLN A 266 -34.11 -10.47 -8.87
C GLN A 266 -32.77 -10.16 -8.19
N ILE A 267 -32.73 -9.20 -7.26
CA ILE A 267 -31.52 -8.88 -6.50
C ILE A 267 -31.09 -10.07 -5.64
N ALA A 268 -32.04 -10.70 -4.94
CA ALA A 268 -31.78 -11.88 -4.13
C ALA A 268 -31.23 -13.05 -4.98
N SER A 269 -31.88 -13.33 -6.11
CA SER A 269 -31.44 -14.39 -7.03
C SER A 269 -30.06 -14.13 -7.63
N ALA A 270 -29.73 -12.86 -7.94
CA ALA A 270 -28.41 -12.48 -8.42
C ALA A 270 -27.33 -12.71 -7.36
N GLN A 271 -27.62 -12.40 -6.10
CA GLN A 271 -26.71 -12.68 -4.99
C GLN A 271 -26.49 -14.19 -4.79
N ASP A 272 -27.55 -14.99 -4.84
CA ASP A 272 -27.47 -16.45 -4.67
C ASP A 272 -26.71 -17.14 -5.82
N SER A 273 -26.71 -16.54 -7.02
CA SER A 273 -26.01 -17.06 -8.21
C SER A 273 -24.71 -16.32 -8.55
N CYS A 274 -24.33 -15.34 -7.71
CA CYS A 274 -23.17 -14.47 -7.92
C CYS A 274 -23.10 -13.78 -9.29
N THR A 275 -24.24 -13.33 -9.80
CA THR A 275 -24.34 -12.53 -11.02
C THR A 275 -24.54 -11.06 -10.71
N GLU A 276 -24.47 -10.17 -11.70
CA GLU A 276 -24.75 -8.75 -11.50
C GLU A 276 -26.21 -8.55 -11.01
N PRO A 277 -26.44 -7.91 -9.84
CA PRO A 277 -27.78 -7.54 -9.40
C PRO A 277 -28.31 -6.35 -10.22
N LEU A 278 -29.59 -6.01 -10.06
CA LEU A 278 -30.18 -4.84 -10.73
C LEU A 278 -29.41 -3.57 -10.39
N GLN A 279 -28.94 -2.85 -11.42
CA GLN A 279 -28.15 -1.63 -11.26
C GLN A 279 -28.96 -0.34 -11.34
N ASN A 280 -30.25 -0.42 -11.70
CA ASN A 280 -31.13 0.74 -11.77
C ASN A 280 -32.38 0.48 -10.91
N THR A 281 -32.30 0.89 -9.65
CA THR A 281 -33.35 0.67 -8.63
C THR A 281 -33.50 1.93 -7.77
N GLY A 282 -34.55 2.02 -6.95
CA GLY A 282 -34.69 3.12 -5.97
C GLY A 282 -33.60 3.12 -4.88
N LEU A 283 -32.88 2.01 -4.71
CA LEU A 283 -31.70 1.91 -3.84
C LEU A 283 -30.44 2.50 -4.49
N GLY A 284 -30.50 2.80 -5.79
CA GLY A 284 -29.36 3.08 -6.65
C GLY A 284 -28.70 1.80 -7.19
N GLY A 285 -27.51 1.97 -7.74
CA GLY A 285 -26.66 0.93 -8.33
C GLY A 285 -25.41 1.59 -8.91
N GLU A 286 -24.68 0.86 -9.76
CA GLU A 286 -23.44 1.29 -10.41
C GLU A 286 -22.41 1.85 -9.42
N VAL A 287 -22.35 1.25 -8.23
CA VAL A 287 -21.32 1.58 -7.24
C VAL A 287 -20.05 0.84 -7.60
N GLU A 288 -18.97 1.57 -7.81
CA GLU A 288 -17.70 1.03 -8.30
C GLU A 288 -16.54 1.33 -7.35
N ILE A 289 -15.46 0.55 -7.42
CA ILE A 289 -14.11 1.02 -7.08
C ILE A 289 -13.47 1.48 -8.38
N HIS A 290 -13.09 2.75 -8.51
CA HIS A 290 -12.50 3.32 -9.73
C HIS A 290 -11.29 4.23 -9.45
N GLY A 291 -10.66 4.74 -10.50
CA GLY A 291 -9.51 5.66 -10.43
C GLY A 291 -9.90 7.14 -10.27
N GLU A 292 -9.10 8.03 -10.87
CA GLU A 292 -9.23 9.49 -10.94
C GLU A 292 -9.00 10.29 -9.65
N GLY A 293 -8.54 9.64 -8.58
CA GLY A 293 -7.98 10.31 -7.43
C GLY A 293 -8.81 10.21 -6.16
N SER A 294 -8.10 10.22 -5.05
CA SER A 294 -8.63 9.88 -3.71
C SER A 294 -8.52 11.02 -2.70
N ASP A 295 -8.24 12.24 -3.13
CA ASP A 295 -7.94 13.39 -2.25
C ASP A 295 -9.15 13.91 -1.46
N GLU A 296 -10.36 13.60 -1.89
CA GLU A 296 -11.60 14.05 -1.25
C GLU A 296 -12.76 13.05 -1.44
N ASP A 297 -13.86 13.28 -0.71
CA ASP A 297 -15.10 12.52 -0.85
C ASP A 297 -15.99 13.18 -1.92
N TRP A 298 -15.77 12.83 -3.18
CA TRP A 298 -16.41 13.51 -4.32
C TRP A 298 -17.41 12.64 -5.08
N THR A 299 -17.44 11.33 -4.82
CA THR A 299 -18.24 10.41 -5.64
C THR A 299 -19.73 10.48 -5.25
N HIS A 300 -20.60 9.87 -6.06
CA HIS A 300 -22.02 9.68 -5.72
C HIS A 300 -22.28 8.40 -4.90
N GLY A 301 -21.24 7.72 -4.43
CA GLY A 301 -21.31 6.47 -3.67
C GLY A 301 -20.18 5.49 -3.98
N CYS A 302 -19.49 5.65 -5.11
CA CYS A 302 -18.31 4.88 -5.47
C CYS A 302 -17.13 5.08 -4.49
N VAL A 303 -16.13 4.24 -4.63
CA VAL A 303 -14.84 4.32 -3.96
C VAL A 303 -13.80 4.75 -4.99
N ALA A 304 -13.25 5.96 -4.85
CA ALA A 304 -12.23 6.47 -5.75
C ALA A 304 -10.82 6.18 -5.20
N LEU A 305 -9.91 5.79 -6.08
CA LEU A 305 -8.49 5.55 -5.81
C LEU A 305 -7.65 6.42 -6.73
N ASP A 306 -6.37 6.59 -6.38
CA ASP A 306 -5.40 7.12 -7.33
C ASP A 306 -5.17 6.09 -8.47
N ASN A 307 -4.84 6.57 -9.67
CA ASN A 307 -4.75 5.72 -10.86
C ASN A 307 -3.69 4.61 -10.72
N ASP A 308 -2.57 4.91 -10.05
CA ASP A 308 -1.52 3.94 -9.76
C ASP A 308 -1.97 2.88 -8.73
N ALA A 309 -2.77 3.27 -7.74
CA ALA A 309 -3.36 2.34 -6.77
C ALA A 309 -4.29 1.33 -7.46
N ILE A 310 -5.22 1.80 -8.29
CA ILE A 310 -6.14 0.89 -9.00
C ILE A 310 -5.44 0.04 -10.06
N ASP A 311 -4.37 0.53 -10.68
CA ASP A 311 -3.54 -0.27 -11.59
C ASP A 311 -2.88 -1.46 -10.88
N VAL A 312 -2.49 -1.32 -9.60
CA VAL A 312 -1.99 -2.45 -8.81
C VAL A 312 -3.11 -3.46 -8.57
N LEU A 313 -4.28 -3.01 -8.11
CA LEU A 313 -5.43 -3.89 -7.86
C LEU A 313 -5.87 -4.63 -9.14
N TRP A 314 -5.84 -3.96 -10.28
CA TRP A 314 -6.22 -4.54 -11.57
C TRP A 314 -5.41 -5.78 -11.96
N ASN A 315 -4.16 -5.87 -11.51
CA ASN A 315 -3.29 -7.01 -11.83
C ASN A 315 -3.51 -8.22 -10.91
N VAL A 316 -4.25 -8.06 -9.82
CA VAL A 316 -4.39 -9.08 -8.77
C VAL A 316 -5.83 -9.39 -8.40
N MET A 317 -6.78 -8.54 -8.79
CA MET A 317 -8.21 -8.73 -8.55
C MET A 317 -9.00 -8.92 -9.85
N GLY A 318 -10.13 -9.63 -9.76
CA GLY A 318 -11.04 -9.85 -10.88
C GLY A 318 -12.45 -10.29 -10.45
N ALA A 319 -13.23 -10.75 -11.42
CA ALA A 319 -14.62 -11.12 -11.19
C ALA A 319 -14.76 -12.25 -10.16
N GLY A 320 -15.66 -12.04 -9.19
CA GLY A 320 -15.92 -12.91 -8.06
C GLY A 320 -15.02 -12.68 -6.85
N ASP A 321 -13.99 -11.83 -6.93
CA ASP A 321 -13.24 -11.42 -5.74
C ASP A 321 -14.10 -10.55 -4.84
N THR A 322 -13.74 -10.53 -3.56
CA THR A 322 -14.56 -9.94 -2.51
C THR A 322 -14.16 -8.50 -2.21
N ILE A 323 -15.17 -7.68 -1.97
CA ILE A 323 -15.06 -6.31 -1.48
C ILE A 323 -15.82 -6.23 -0.17
N VAL A 324 -15.13 -5.83 0.90
CA VAL A 324 -15.74 -5.56 2.20
C VAL A 324 -15.73 -4.07 2.41
N VAL A 325 -16.86 -3.48 2.75
CA VAL A 325 -16.94 -2.07 3.13
C VAL A 325 -17.42 -1.96 4.57
N ILE A 326 -16.59 -1.36 5.42
CA ILE A 326 -16.86 -1.15 6.84
C ILE A 326 -16.87 0.35 7.19
N PRO A 327 -17.48 0.73 8.32
CA PRO A 327 -17.61 2.13 8.75
C PRO A 327 -16.33 2.95 8.86
#